data_AF-A0A5C1IX43-F1
#
_entry.id   AF-A0A5C1IX43-F1
#
_cell.length_a   1.000
_cell.length_b   1.000
_cell.length_c   1.000
_cell.angle_alpha   90.00
_cell.angle_beta   90.00
_cell.angle_gamma   90.00
#
_symmetry.space_group_name_H-M   'P 1'
#
loop_
_entity.id
_entity.type
_entity.pdbx_description
1 polymer ?
#
loop_
_entity_poly.entity_id
_entity_poly.type
_entity_poly.pdbx_seq_one_letter_code
_entity_poly.pdbx_strand_id
1 'polypeptide(L)'
;EMRLEKCELDKNLNESEIAASALYLNAIASVSEAVERGDETAVWNALNSRHIQLERLKPHCRRRYLSALVTALQVKAREQCECPLLTLEDIKDTIDMVNMKDDDNDE
;
A
#
# COMPACT_ATOMS: atom_id res chain seq x y z
N GLU A 1 -18.96 17.18 21.44
CA GLU A 1 -18.26 16.29 20.48
C GLU A 1 -17.47 15.17 21.17
N MET A 2 -16.69 15.45 22.22
CA MET A 2 -15.88 14.45 22.98
C MET A 2 -16.61 13.21 23.59
N ARG A 3 -17.94 13.21 23.72
CA ARG A 3 -18.69 12.05 24.28
C ARG A 3 -18.99 10.97 23.24
N LEU A 4 -18.96 11.31 21.95
CA LEU A 4 -19.21 10.34 20.87
C LEU A 4 -17.99 9.44 20.67
N GLU A 5 -16.78 10.01 20.68
CA GLU A 5 -15.51 9.28 20.52
C GLU A 5 -15.31 8.21 21.61
N LYS A 6 -15.66 8.54 22.87
CA LYS A 6 -15.55 7.56 23.98
C LYS A 6 -16.49 6.37 23.80
N CYS A 7 -17.65 6.55 23.16
CA CYS A 7 -18.64 5.49 22.97
C CYS A 7 -18.30 4.57 21.78
N GLU A 8 -17.47 5.04 20.84
CA GLU A 8 -16.95 4.21 19.75
C GLU A 8 -15.77 3.32 20.21
N LEU A 9 -14.98 3.78 21.18
CA LEU A 9 -13.81 3.05 21.70
C LEU A 9 -14.17 1.88 22.64
N ASP A 10 -15.36 1.87 23.24
CA ASP A 10 -15.83 0.78 24.12
C ASP A 10 -16.47 -0.40 23.35
N LYS A 11 -16.46 -0.37 22.02
CA LYS A 11 -16.98 -1.47 21.18
C LYS A 11 -15.88 -2.47 20.88
N ASN A 12 -16.06 -3.70 21.33
CA ASN A 12 -15.25 -4.83 20.88
C ASN A 12 -15.46 -5.05 19.38
N LEU A 13 -14.36 -5.29 18.65
CA LEU A 13 -14.44 -5.70 17.25
C LEU A 13 -15.18 -7.03 17.15
N ASN A 14 -16.18 -7.09 16.29
CA ASN A 14 -16.85 -8.34 15.96
C ASN A 14 -16.02 -9.15 14.94
N GLU A 15 -16.38 -10.43 14.75
CA GLU A 15 -15.67 -11.34 13.84
C GLU A 15 -15.54 -10.77 12.42
N SER A 16 -16.57 -10.11 11.89
CA SER A 16 -16.55 -9.53 10.55
C SER A 16 -15.57 -8.35 10.45
N GLU A 17 -15.46 -7.53 11.50
CA GLU A 17 -14.54 -6.39 11.53
C GLU A 17 -13.09 -6.86 11.66
N ILE A 18 -12.84 -7.90 12.46
CA ILE A 18 -11.53 -8.55 12.57
C ILE A 18 -11.14 -9.16 11.22
N ALA A 19 -12.03 -9.91 10.59
CA ALA A 19 -11.79 -10.54 9.30
C ALA A 19 -11.51 -9.50 8.21
N ALA A 20 -12.29 -8.42 8.15
CA ALA A 20 -12.08 -7.33 7.20
C ALA A 20 -10.70 -6.66 7.41
N SER A 21 -10.33 -6.41 8.67
CA SER A 21 -9.03 -5.81 9.01
C SER A 21 -7.86 -6.73 8.63
N ALA A 22 -7.99 -8.04 8.89
CA ALA A 22 -6.99 -9.01 8.50
C ALA A 22 -6.81 -9.08 6.97
N LEU A 23 -7.92 -9.06 6.20
CA LEU A 23 -7.88 -9.02 4.74
C LEU A 23 -7.22 -7.75 4.20
N TYR A 24 -7.51 -6.60 4.83
CA TYR A 24 -6.89 -5.33 4.50
C TYR A 24 -5.38 -5.35 4.72
N LEU A 25 -4.93 -5.77 5.91
CA LEU A 25 -3.50 -5.89 6.24
C LEU A 25 -2.79 -6.91 5.34
N ASN A 26 -3.44 -8.03 5.04
CA ASN A 26 -2.89 -9.05 4.15
C ASN A 26 -2.72 -8.52 2.72
N ALA A 27 -3.66 -7.71 2.23
CA ALA A 27 -3.54 -7.08 0.91
C ALA A 27 -2.35 -6.10 0.84
N ILE A 28 -2.08 -5.34 1.91
CA ILE A 28 -0.90 -4.48 2.00
C ILE A 28 0.38 -5.32 2.02
N ALA A 29 0.43 -6.36 2.86
CA ALA A 29 1.58 -7.26 2.96
C ALA A 29 1.90 -7.95 1.63
N SER A 30 0.86 -8.34 0.87
CA SER A 30 1.00 -8.97 -0.45
C SER A 30 1.72 -8.06 -1.46
N VAL A 31 1.61 -6.73 -1.33
CA VAL A 31 2.38 -5.79 -2.17
C VAL A 31 3.87 -5.91 -1.85
N SER A 32 4.24 -5.91 -0.56
CA SER A 32 5.64 -6.05 -0.15
C SER A 32 6.24 -7.37 -0.63
N GLU A 33 5.52 -8.47 -0.43
CA GLU A 33 5.94 -9.80 -0.89
C GLU A 33 6.16 -9.86 -2.40
N ALA A 34 5.25 -9.28 -3.19
CA ALA A 34 5.39 -9.23 -4.64
C ALA A 34 6.59 -8.38 -5.08
N VAL A 35 6.84 -7.26 -4.39
CA VAL A 35 8.00 -6.38 -4.61
C VAL A 35 9.31 -7.10 -4.31
N GLU A 36 9.39 -7.84 -3.20
CA GLU A 36 10.57 -8.63 -2.82
C GLU A 36 10.91 -9.71 -3.85
N ARG A 37 9.89 -10.34 -4.44
CA ARG A 37 10.06 -11.32 -5.53
C ARG A 37 10.47 -10.67 -6.86
N GLY A 38 10.34 -9.35 -6.98
CA GLY A 38 10.57 -8.62 -8.23
C GLY A 38 9.55 -8.96 -9.33
N ASP A 39 8.37 -9.46 -8.97
CA ASP A 39 7.33 -9.88 -9.92
C ASP A 39 6.39 -8.71 -10.23
N GLU A 40 6.59 -8.09 -11.39
CA GLU A 40 5.79 -6.95 -11.87
C GLU A 40 4.30 -7.28 -11.96
N THR A 41 3.95 -8.50 -12.39
CA THR A 41 2.55 -8.91 -12.55
C THR A 41 1.89 -9.10 -11.20
N ALA A 42 2.59 -9.75 -10.26
CA ALA A 42 2.10 -9.90 -8.90
C ALA A 42 1.95 -8.54 -8.19
N VAL A 43 2.90 -7.62 -8.37
CA VAL A 43 2.80 -6.26 -7.81
C VAL A 43 1.59 -5.53 -8.38
N TRP A 44 1.41 -5.57 -9.70
CA TRP A 44 0.25 -4.94 -10.34
C TRP A 44 -1.08 -5.49 -9.81
N ASN A 45 -1.19 -6.82 -9.68
CA ASN A 45 -2.40 -7.46 -9.16
C ASN A 45 -2.65 -7.09 -7.69
N ALA A 46 -1.59 -7.05 -6.86
CA ALA A 46 -1.69 -6.66 -5.46
C ALA A 46 -2.12 -5.18 -5.29
N LEU A 47 -1.57 -4.27 -6.10
CA LEU A 47 -1.97 -2.86 -6.13
C LEU A 47 -3.44 -2.68 -6.53
N ASN A 48 -3.96 -3.52 -7.43
CA ASN A 48 -5.37 -3.51 -7.84
C ASN A 48 -6.32 -4.25 -6.86
N SER A 49 -5.83 -4.67 -5.69
CA SER A 49 -6.67 -5.31 -4.69
C SER A 49 -7.78 -4.36 -4.24
N ARG A 50 -9.02 -4.86 -4.29
CA ARG A 50 -10.22 -4.16 -3.78
C ARG A 50 -10.12 -3.78 -2.29
N HIS A 51 -9.20 -4.42 -1.55
CA HIS A 51 -9.07 -4.23 -0.12
C HIS A 51 -8.32 -2.94 0.23
N ILE A 52 -7.32 -2.51 -0.57
CA ILE A 52 -6.51 -1.31 -0.29
C ILE A 52 -6.96 -0.06 -1.05
N GLN A 53 -7.89 -0.20 -2.01
CA GLN A 53 -8.58 0.88 -2.72
C GLN A 53 -7.63 2.00 -3.19
N LEU A 54 -6.59 1.62 -3.93
CA LEU A 54 -5.71 2.60 -4.57
C LEU A 54 -6.40 3.21 -5.79
N GLU A 55 -6.32 4.53 -5.92
CA GLU A 55 -6.83 5.25 -7.08
C GLU A 55 -5.71 5.57 -8.08
N ARG A 56 -6.07 5.92 -9.32
CA ARG A 56 -5.16 6.47 -10.33
C ARG A 56 -3.99 5.55 -10.71
N LEU A 57 -4.14 4.24 -10.59
CA LEU A 57 -3.15 3.30 -11.13
C LEU A 57 -3.15 3.35 -12.67
N LYS A 58 -1.99 3.62 -13.25
CA LYS A 58 -1.77 3.72 -14.68
C LYS A 58 -1.13 2.43 -15.21
N PRO A 59 -1.79 1.66 -16.11
CA PRO A 59 -1.26 0.38 -16.59
C PRO A 59 0.12 0.46 -17.26
N HIS A 60 0.44 1.57 -17.92
CA HIS A 60 1.75 1.76 -18.56
C HIS A 60 2.87 2.07 -17.54
N CYS A 61 2.54 2.48 -16.32
CA CYS A 61 3.51 2.75 -15.27
C CYS A 61 3.89 1.53 -14.43
N ARG A 62 3.35 0.33 -14.69
CA ARG A 62 3.58 -0.91 -13.90
C ARG A 62 5.03 -1.14 -13.50
N ARG A 63 5.94 -1.11 -14.48
CA ARG A 63 7.37 -1.30 -14.25
C ARG A 63 7.98 -0.20 -13.37
N ARG A 64 7.55 1.05 -13.56
CA ARG A 64 7.99 2.20 -12.76
C ARG A 64 7.51 2.08 -11.32
N TYR A 65 6.27 1.62 -11.10
CA TYR A 65 5.76 1.33 -9.76
C TYR A 65 6.60 0.27 -9.06
N LEU A 66 6.85 -0.89 -9.70
CA LEU A 66 7.71 -1.92 -9.13
C LEU A 66 9.08 -1.34 -8.74
N SER A 67 9.75 -0.65 -9.67
CA SER A 67 11.09 -0.09 -9.40
C SER A 67 11.11 0.90 -8.25
N ALA A 68 10.08 1.74 -8.13
CA ALA A 68 9.99 2.73 -7.07
C ALA A 68 9.65 2.07 -5.72
N LEU A 69 8.76 1.07 -5.70
CA LEU A 69 8.41 0.31 -4.49
C LEU A 69 9.59 -0.52 -3.98
N VAL A 70 10.42 -1.10 -4.86
CA VAL A 70 11.69 -1.75 -4.48
C VAL A 70 12.60 -0.75 -3.76
N THR A 71 12.73 0.46 -4.29
CA THR A 71 13.53 1.52 -3.65
C THR A 71 12.98 1.87 -2.28
N ALA A 72 11.66 2.06 -2.16
CA ALA A 72 11.01 2.36 -0.88
C ALA A 72 11.28 1.26 0.16
N LEU A 73 11.12 -0.01 -0.23
CA LEU A 73 11.37 -1.15 0.65
C LEU A 73 12.84 -1.23 1.09
N GLN A 74 13.79 -0.98 0.19
CA GLN A 74 15.22 -0.92 0.51
C GLN A 74 15.56 0.20 1.49
N VAL A 75 14.93 1.37 1.34
CA VAL A 75 15.08 2.48 2.30
C VAL A 75 14.60 2.05 3.68
N LYS A 76 13.41 1.44 3.79
CA LYS A 76 12.91 0.96 5.09
C LYS A 76 13.85 -0.05 5.75
N ALA A 77 14.38 -0.98 4.97
CA ALA A 77 15.35 -1.97 5.45
C ALA A 77 16.66 -1.31 5.94
N ARG A 78 17.16 -0.32 5.19
CA ARG A 78 18.39 0.43 5.54
C ARG A 78 18.21 1.26 6.81
N GLU A 79 17.09 1.96 6.92
CA GLU A 79 16.78 2.84 8.06
C GLU A 79 16.25 2.06 9.28
N GLN A 80 16.14 0.73 9.17
CA GLN A 80 15.67 -0.16 10.25
C GLN A 80 14.32 0.30 10.81
N CYS A 81 13.40 0.68 9.93
CA CYS A 81 12.06 1.10 10.33
C CYS A 81 11.37 0.00 11.15
N GLU A 82 10.56 0.39 12.14
CA GLU A 82 9.84 -0.54 13.03
C GLU A 82 8.97 -1.53 12.25
N CYS A 83 8.27 -1.04 11.21
CA CYS A 83 7.61 -1.90 10.25
C CYS A 83 8.54 -2.13 9.04
N PRO A 84 9.00 -3.37 8.78
CA PRO A 84 9.88 -3.67 7.65
C PRO A 84 9.14 -3.77 6.31
N LEU A 85 7.81 -3.95 6.35
CA LEU A 85 6.97 -4.02 5.15
C LEU A 85 6.57 -2.63 4.67
N LEU A 86 6.24 -2.50 3.39
CA LEU A 86 5.59 -1.30 2.87
C LEU A 86 4.24 -1.11 3.57
N THR A 87 4.04 0.05 4.17
CA THR A 87 2.75 0.49 4.68
C THR A 87 1.88 1.00 3.54
N LEU A 88 0.58 1.22 3.79
CA LEU A 88 -0.29 1.81 2.76
C LEU A 88 0.18 3.22 2.37
N GLU A 89 0.73 4.00 3.31
CA GLU A 89 1.27 5.33 3.05
C GLU A 89 2.49 5.25 2.12
N ASP A 90 3.46 4.37 2.42
CA ASP A 90 4.62 4.13 1.54
C ASP A 90 4.17 3.79 0.11
N ILE A 91 3.14 2.95 -0.02
CA ILE A 91 2.60 2.55 -1.32
C ILE A 91 1.97 3.75 -2.03
N LYS A 92 1.06 4.48 -1.36
CA LYS A 92 0.36 5.65 -1.95
C LYS A 92 1.35 6.72 -2.41
N ASP A 93 2.28 7.11 -1.55
CA ASP A 93 3.28 8.13 -1.85
C ASP A 93 4.15 7.72 -3.05
N THR A 94 4.52 6.43 -3.11
CA THR A 94 5.29 5.89 -4.22
C THR A 94 4.53 5.93 -5.54
N ILE A 95 3.25 5.52 -5.53
CA ILE A 95 2.40 5.55 -6.73
C ILE A 95 2.18 6.99 -7.20
N ASP A 96 1.85 7.89 -6.28
CA ASP A 96 1.60 9.30 -6.59
C ASP A 96 2.87 9.98 -7.13
N MET A 97 4.04 9.73 -6.53
CA MET A 97 5.32 10.20 -7.06
C MET A 97 5.58 9.70 -8.48
N VAL A 98 5.33 8.42 -8.76
CA VAL A 98 5.54 7.86 -10.11
C VAL A 98 4.56 8.49 -11.10
N ASN A 99 3.30 8.68 -10.71
CA ASN A 99 2.28 9.30 -11.53
C ASN A 99 2.60 10.76 -11.86
N MET A 100 3.02 11.57 -10.89
CA MET A 100 3.43 12.96 -11.12
C MET A 100 4.57 13.03 -12.13
N LYS A 101 5.62 12.21 -11.96
CA LYS A 101 6.74 12.11 -12.91
C LYS A 101 6.38 11.53 -14.28
N ASP A 102 5.20 10.96 -14.42
CA ASP A 102 4.68 10.45 -15.69
C ASP A 102 3.90 11.55 -16.40
N ASP A 103 3.04 12.24 -15.67
CA ASP A 103 2.29 13.41 -16.15
C ASP A 103 3.23 14.55 -16.59
N ASP A 104 4.29 14.84 -15.83
CA ASP A 104 5.28 15.87 -16.19
C ASP A 104 6.08 15.54 -17.47
N ASN A 105 6.17 14.27 -17.86
CA ASN A 105 6.89 13.85 -19.07
C ASN A 105 6.00 13.89 -20.33
N ASP A 106 4.68 13.99 -20.16
CA ASP A 106 3.71 14.05 -21.26
C ASP A 106 3.39 15.51 -21.68
N GLU A 107 3.89 16.52 -20.96
CA GLU A 107 3.87 17.96 -21.31
C GLU A 107 5.09 18.41 -22.14
#